data_AF-A0A939JCT7-F1
#
_entry.id   AF-A0A939JCT7-F1
#
_cell.length_a   1.000
_cell.length_b   1.000
_cell.length_c   1.000
_cell.angle_alpha   90.00
_cell.angle_beta   90.00
_cell.angle_gamma   90.00
#
_symmetry.space_group_name_H-M   'P 1'
#
loop_
_entity.id
_entity.type
_entity.pdbx_description
1 polymer ?
#
loop_
_entity_poly.entity_id
_entity_poly.type
_entity_poly.pdbx_seq_one_letter_code
_entity_poly.pdbx_strand_id
1 'polypeptide(L)'
;MLRSIFFAAALALPLHCSFAQTTPDNPAAAKFENEITATVCREMEKEDQKTPFAQLDKAAAQTVFQQVVTRAFEPRQKEAEKLYKSNSIDYSQVMRSVGQRVAGRLAGECPVAVKLFMRMANQPANASMTDTKITEAEKPLLTKIASETCTELTKSNSQKPLAQIPKAERQALMQQAMQQTMKAHATEITNQYGSEIFFDADRLRGFGMKVGLLMASECLQEISAVGAE
;
A
#
# COMPACT_ATOMS: atom_id res chain seq x y z
N MET A 1 -15.22 -18.28 62.29
CA MET A 1 -16.19 -18.52 61.21
C MET A 1 -15.74 -17.70 60.00
N LEU A 2 -14.81 -18.21 59.18
CA LEU A 2 -15.06 -18.88 57.90
C LEU A 2 -16.09 -18.17 57.00
N ARG A 3 -15.61 -17.52 55.94
CA ARG A 3 -16.03 -17.82 54.56
C ARG A 3 -15.03 -17.27 53.54
N SER A 4 -14.33 -18.22 52.94
CA SER A 4 -13.42 -18.10 51.80
C SER A 4 -14.14 -17.56 50.57
N ILE A 5 -13.49 -16.68 49.80
CA ILE A 5 -13.87 -16.40 48.42
C ILE A 5 -12.67 -16.70 47.51
N PHE A 6 -12.91 -17.68 46.64
CA PHE A 6 -12.09 -18.08 45.51
C PHE A 6 -11.88 -16.91 44.55
N PHE A 7 -10.65 -16.72 44.09
CA PHE A 7 -10.41 -16.24 42.72
C PHE A 7 -9.34 -17.14 42.09
N ALA A 8 -9.83 -18.11 41.33
CA ALA A 8 -9.01 -19.02 40.55
C ALA A 8 -8.57 -18.32 39.26
N ALA A 9 -7.26 -18.41 39.06
CA ALA A 9 -6.46 -18.39 37.86
C ALA A 9 -7.14 -18.53 36.48
N ALA A 10 -6.55 -17.78 35.54
CA ALA A 10 -6.09 -18.22 34.23
C ALA A 10 -7.13 -18.73 33.22
N LEU A 11 -7.34 -17.92 32.18
CA LEU A 11 -7.25 -18.30 30.76
C LEU A 11 -7.18 -17.01 29.92
N ALA A 12 -6.07 -16.28 30.04
CA ALA A 12 -5.68 -15.31 29.03
C ALA A 12 -5.11 -16.11 27.84
N LEU A 13 -5.99 -16.60 26.98
CA LEU A 13 -5.59 -17.01 25.64
C LEU A 13 -5.27 -15.72 24.87
N PRO A 14 -4.00 -15.46 24.49
CA PRO A 14 -3.77 -14.48 23.45
C PRO A 14 -4.38 -15.06 22.18
N LEU A 15 -5.55 -14.53 21.82
CA LEU A 15 -6.03 -14.55 20.45
C LEU A 15 -4.99 -13.80 19.63
N HIS A 16 -3.92 -14.51 19.25
CA HIS A 16 -3.07 -14.14 18.15
C HIS A 16 -3.95 -14.28 16.91
N CYS A 17 -4.76 -13.24 16.65
CA CYS A 17 -5.20 -12.95 15.30
C CYS A 17 -3.93 -12.64 14.52
N SER A 18 -3.24 -13.69 14.08
CA SER A 18 -2.31 -13.62 12.97
C SER A 18 -3.13 -13.13 11.79
N PHE A 19 -3.16 -11.82 11.60
CA PHE A 19 -3.51 -11.22 10.32
C PHE A 19 -2.38 -11.63 9.37
N ALA A 20 -2.49 -12.85 8.86
CA ALA A 20 -1.56 -13.42 7.90
C ALA A 20 -1.41 -12.41 6.76
N GLN A 21 -0.15 -12.09 6.43
CA GLN A 21 0.20 -11.31 5.25
C GLN A 21 -0.56 -11.90 4.06
N THR A 22 -1.54 -11.16 3.52
CA THR A 22 -2.42 -11.63 2.45
C THR A 22 -1.71 -11.65 1.11
N THR A 23 -0.58 -12.36 1.03
CA THR A 23 -0.19 -12.95 -0.24
C THR A 23 -1.33 -13.89 -0.63
N PRO A 24 -1.90 -13.80 -1.84
CA PRO A 24 -2.88 -14.79 -2.25
C PRO A 24 -2.21 -16.17 -2.21
N ASP A 25 -2.53 -16.98 -1.19
CA ASP A 25 -2.11 -18.38 -1.07
C ASP A 25 -2.61 -19.23 -2.25
N ASN A 26 -3.49 -18.66 -3.08
CA ASN A 26 -4.03 -19.24 -4.28
C ASN A 26 -3.41 -18.58 -5.54
N PRO A 27 -2.61 -19.31 -6.34
CA PRO A 27 -2.06 -18.82 -7.61
C PRO A 27 -3.13 -18.29 -8.59
N ALA A 28 -4.36 -18.80 -8.55
CA ALA A 28 -5.47 -18.31 -9.37
C ALA A 28 -5.93 -16.91 -8.93
N ALA A 29 -5.93 -16.62 -7.62
CA ALA A 29 -6.23 -15.29 -7.10
C ALA A 29 -5.12 -14.28 -7.48
N ALA A 30 -3.86 -14.69 -7.40
CA ALA A 30 -2.75 -13.86 -7.87
C ALA A 30 -2.87 -13.53 -9.37
N LYS A 31 -3.18 -14.54 -10.19
CA LYS A 31 -3.40 -14.36 -11.63
C LYS A 31 -4.57 -13.40 -11.91
N PHE A 32 -5.69 -13.58 -11.22
CA PHE A 32 -6.86 -12.70 -11.32
C PHE A 32 -6.50 -11.24 -11.00
N GLU A 33 -5.81 -11.01 -9.89
CA GLU A 33 -5.38 -9.67 -9.48
C GLU A 33 -4.44 -9.01 -10.50
N ASN A 34 -3.51 -9.77 -11.08
CA ASN A 34 -2.62 -9.28 -12.14
C ASN A 34 -3.39 -8.92 -13.41
N GLU A 35 -4.34 -9.75 -13.84
CA GLU A 35 -5.17 -9.49 -15.01
C GLU A 35 -6.07 -8.27 -14.84
N ILE A 36 -6.66 -8.11 -13.65
CA ILE A 36 -7.42 -6.92 -13.28
C ILE A 36 -6.51 -5.69 -13.29
N THR A 37 -5.35 -5.74 -12.62
CA THR A 37 -4.39 -4.63 -12.58
C THR A 37 -4.01 -4.17 -13.99
N ALA A 38 -3.65 -5.12 -14.87
CA ALA A 38 -3.31 -4.82 -16.25
C ALA A 38 -4.49 -4.24 -17.05
N THR A 39 -5.71 -4.71 -16.79
CA THR A 39 -6.92 -4.19 -17.43
C THR A 39 -7.24 -2.77 -16.97
N VAL A 40 -7.21 -2.53 -15.66
CA VAL A 40 -7.39 -1.21 -15.06
C VAL A 40 -6.35 -0.23 -15.60
N CYS A 41 -5.07 -0.63 -15.69
CA CYS A 41 -4.03 0.22 -16.22
C CYS A 41 -4.28 0.62 -17.68
N ARG A 42 -4.61 -0.33 -18.57
CA ARG A 42 -4.95 -0.03 -19.96
C ARG A 42 -6.15 0.90 -20.09
N GLU A 43 -7.17 0.72 -19.26
CA GLU A 43 -8.34 1.61 -19.25
C GLU A 43 -7.97 3.01 -18.73
N MET A 44 -7.11 3.11 -17.72
CA MET A 44 -6.57 4.39 -17.25
C MET A 44 -5.75 5.10 -18.33
N GLU A 45 -4.91 4.39 -19.08
CA GLU A 45 -4.14 4.96 -20.19
C GLU A 45 -5.04 5.54 -21.27
N LYS A 46 -6.13 4.85 -21.61
CA LYS A 46 -7.14 5.36 -22.55
C LYS A 46 -7.83 6.60 -22.03
N GLU A 47 -8.16 6.66 -20.73
CA GLU A 47 -8.79 7.85 -20.14
C GLU A 47 -7.79 9.02 -20.03
N ASP A 48 -6.53 8.80 -19.67
CA ASP A 48 -5.47 9.83 -19.62
C ASP A 48 -5.22 10.45 -21.00
N GLN A 49 -5.35 9.66 -22.07
CA GLN A 49 -5.27 10.17 -23.46
C GLN A 49 -6.44 11.09 -23.84
N LYS A 50 -7.63 10.88 -23.29
CA LYS A 50 -8.81 11.73 -23.55
C LYS A 50 -8.77 12.99 -22.72
N THR A 51 -8.50 12.84 -21.42
CA THR A 51 -8.41 13.93 -20.45
C THR A 51 -7.21 13.67 -19.55
N PRO A 52 -6.09 14.39 -19.76
CA PRO A 52 -4.89 14.18 -18.96
C PRO A 52 -5.20 14.26 -17.48
N PHE A 53 -4.87 13.21 -16.73
CA PHE A 53 -5.20 13.10 -15.31
C PHE A 53 -4.59 14.23 -14.49
N ALA A 54 -3.46 14.79 -14.93
CA ALA A 54 -2.86 15.96 -14.29
C ALA A 54 -3.77 17.20 -14.26
N GLN A 55 -4.78 17.27 -15.12
CA GLN A 55 -5.73 18.39 -15.21
C GLN A 55 -7.02 18.15 -14.43
N LEU A 56 -7.29 16.92 -13.99
CA LEU A 56 -8.52 16.60 -13.24
C LEU A 56 -8.48 17.24 -11.86
N ASP A 57 -9.60 17.70 -11.33
CA ASP A 57 -9.69 17.95 -9.88
C ASP A 57 -9.86 16.63 -9.10
N LYS A 58 -9.92 16.72 -7.76
CA LYS A 58 -10.08 15.54 -6.89
C LYS A 58 -11.36 14.75 -7.19
N ALA A 59 -12.48 15.43 -7.40
CA ALA A 59 -13.78 14.79 -7.60
C ALA A 59 -13.86 14.09 -8.98
N ALA A 60 -13.35 14.75 -10.01
CA ALA A 60 -13.21 14.19 -11.34
C ALA A 60 -12.25 12.99 -11.35
N ALA A 61 -11.12 13.07 -10.66
CA ALA A 61 -10.19 11.96 -10.52
C ALA A 61 -10.83 10.73 -9.83
N GLN A 62 -11.59 10.94 -8.75
CA GLN A 62 -12.34 9.87 -8.08
C GLN A 62 -13.40 9.24 -8.99
N THR A 63 -14.11 10.06 -9.76
CA THR A 63 -15.14 9.60 -10.71
C THR A 63 -14.52 8.74 -11.81
N VAL A 64 -13.44 9.21 -12.44
CA VAL A 64 -12.72 8.46 -13.47
C VAL A 64 -12.16 7.15 -12.91
N PHE A 65 -11.56 7.19 -11.71
CA PHE A 65 -11.06 5.98 -11.06
C PHE A 65 -12.18 4.94 -10.85
N GLN A 66 -13.32 5.36 -10.30
CA GLN A 66 -14.46 4.48 -10.08
C GLN A 66 -14.97 3.87 -11.38
N GLN A 67 -15.15 4.68 -12.43
CA GLN A 67 -15.62 4.20 -13.73
C GLN A 67 -14.66 3.17 -14.33
N VAL A 68 -13.36 3.45 -14.32
CA VAL A 68 -12.33 2.56 -14.86
C VAL A 68 -12.29 1.24 -14.09
N VAL A 69 -12.31 1.27 -12.76
CA VAL A 69 -12.35 0.07 -11.93
C VAL A 69 -13.63 -0.73 -12.17
N THR A 70 -14.80 -0.08 -12.22
CA THR A 70 -16.07 -0.76 -12.52
C THR A 70 -16.03 -1.47 -13.87
N ARG A 71 -15.59 -0.80 -14.94
CA ARG A 71 -15.47 -1.42 -16.27
C ARG A 71 -14.51 -2.59 -16.31
N ALA A 72 -13.43 -2.55 -15.53
CA ALA A 72 -12.46 -3.65 -15.46
C ALA A 72 -12.99 -4.86 -14.68
N PHE A 73 -13.78 -4.65 -13.63
CA PHE A 73 -14.29 -5.71 -12.76
C PHE A 73 -15.61 -6.32 -13.23
N GLU A 74 -16.51 -5.53 -13.82
CA GLU A 74 -17.86 -5.97 -14.20
C GLU A 74 -17.87 -7.24 -15.07
N PRO A 75 -17.04 -7.37 -16.12
CA PRO A 75 -17.00 -8.59 -16.94
C PRO A 75 -16.48 -9.83 -16.18
N ARG A 76 -15.85 -9.62 -15.02
CA ARG A 76 -15.12 -10.62 -14.25
C ARG A 76 -15.73 -10.91 -12.88
N GLN A 77 -16.90 -10.36 -12.59
CA GLN A 77 -17.55 -10.51 -11.29
C GLN A 77 -17.77 -11.98 -10.91
N LYS A 78 -18.23 -12.82 -11.85
CA LYS A 78 -18.43 -14.26 -11.60
C LYS A 78 -17.14 -15.01 -11.27
N GLU A 79 -16.03 -14.60 -11.89
CA GLU A 79 -14.70 -15.16 -11.62
C GLU A 79 -14.25 -14.78 -10.21
N ALA A 80 -14.39 -13.50 -9.84
CA ALA A 80 -14.09 -13.01 -8.49
C ALA A 80 -14.93 -13.75 -7.43
N GLU A 81 -16.24 -13.88 -7.64
CA GLU A 81 -17.11 -14.62 -6.72
C GLU A 81 -16.66 -16.07 -6.57
N LYS A 82 -16.33 -16.75 -7.68
CA LYS A 82 -15.85 -18.14 -7.62
C LYS A 82 -14.53 -18.27 -6.85
N LEU A 83 -13.61 -17.33 -7.00
CA LEU A 83 -12.30 -17.36 -6.37
C LEU A 83 -12.35 -17.05 -4.86
N TYR A 84 -13.26 -16.19 -4.43
CA TYR A 84 -13.21 -15.59 -3.10
C TYR A 84 -14.39 -15.96 -2.17
N LYS A 85 -15.47 -16.57 -2.69
CA LYS A 85 -16.65 -16.94 -1.89
C LYS A 85 -16.48 -18.22 -1.07
N SER A 86 -15.38 -18.96 -1.22
CA SER A 86 -15.21 -20.31 -0.63
C SER A 86 -14.89 -20.34 0.87
N ASN A 87 -14.58 -19.20 1.51
CA ASN A 87 -13.84 -19.21 2.77
C ASN A 87 -14.60 -18.73 4.02
N SER A 88 -15.94 -18.64 4.02
CA SER A 88 -16.75 -18.15 5.16
C SER A 88 -16.43 -16.71 5.63
N ILE A 89 -15.52 -16.02 4.94
CA ILE A 89 -15.17 -14.62 5.15
C ILE A 89 -16.19 -13.76 4.39
N ASP A 90 -16.58 -12.63 4.98
CA ASP A 90 -17.41 -11.62 4.32
C ASP A 90 -16.80 -11.21 2.98
N TYR A 91 -17.52 -11.51 1.89
CA TYR A 91 -17.09 -11.23 0.52
C TYR A 91 -16.71 -9.76 0.32
N SER A 92 -17.39 -8.83 1.01
CA SER A 92 -17.08 -7.40 0.93
C SER A 92 -15.69 -7.06 1.50
N GLN A 93 -15.27 -7.75 2.56
CA GLN A 93 -13.94 -7.59 3.14
C GLN A 93 -12.85 -8.17 2.22
N VAL A 94 -13.13 -9.32 1.61
CA VAL A 94 -12.21 -9.92 0.64
C VAL A 94 -12.02 -9.01 -0.56
N MET A 95 -13.11 -8.48 -1.13
CA MET A 95 -13.03 -7.57 -2.28
C MET A 95 -12.36 -6.24 -1.93
N ARG A 96 -12.51 -5.74 -0.70
CA ARG A 96 -11.74 -4.57 -0.23
C ARG A 96 -10.25 -4.87 -0.21
N SER A 97 -9.84 -6.02 0.32
CA SER A 97 -8.45 -6.46 0.36
C SER A 97 -7.86 -6.63 -1.04
N VAL A 98 -8.62 -7.26 -1.96
CA VAL A 98 -8.27 -7.36 -3.39
C VAL A 98 -8.09 -5.97 -4.00
N GLY A 99 -9.04 -5.05 -3.76
CA GLY A 99 -8.96 -3.68 -4.26
C GLY A 99 -7.72 -2.93 -3.78
N GLN A 100 -7.33 -3.11 -2.51
CA GLN A 100 -6.10 -2.51 -1.97
C GLN A 100 -4.85 -3.10 -2.64
N ARG A 101 -4.78 -4.42 -2.86
CA ARG A 101 -3.65 -5.06 -3.55
C ARG A 101 -3.54 -4.60 -5.00
N VAL A 102 -4.66 -4.54 -5.72
CA VAL A 102 -4.73 -4.01 -7.09
C VAL A 102 -4.29 -2.55 -7.14
N ALA A 103 -4.75 -1.72 -6.19
CA ALA A 103 -4.33 -0.31 -6.12
C ALA A 103 -2.82 -0.16 -5.86
N GLY A 104 -2.25 -0.99 -4.96
CA GLY A 104 -0.81 -1.03 -4.71
C GLY A 104 -0.02 -1.41 -5.96
N ARG A 105 -0.45 -2.46 -6.68
CA ARG A 105 0.16 -2.87 -7.96
C ARG A 105 0.04 -1.78 -9.02
N LEU A 106 -1.12 -1.15 -9.17
CA LEU A 106 -1.32 -0.04 -10.11
C LEU A 106 -0.34 1.10 -9.84
N ALA A 107 -0.12 1.45 -8.57
CA ALA A 107 0.80 2.52 -8.23
C ALA A 107 2.26 2.17 -8.61
N GLY A 108 2.65 0.89 -8.57
CA GLY A 108 3.99 0.41 -8.94
C GLY A 108 4.20 0.11 -10.42
N GLU A 109 3.16 -0.36 -11.12
CA GLU A 109 3.26 -0.89 -12.48
C GLU A 109 2.60 0.03 -13.53
N CYS A 110 1.79 1.01 -13.11
CA CYS A 110 1.01 1.87 -14.00
C CYS A 110 1.30 3.36 -13.77
N PRO A 111 2.22 3.98 -14.53
CA PRO A 111 2.60 5.38 -14.34
C PRO A 111 1.44 6.38 -14.41
N VAL A 112 0.42 6.11 -15.26
CA VAL A 112 -0.77 6.95 -15.33
C VAL A 112 -1.64 6.85 -14.08
N ALA A 113 -1.67 5.69 -13.41
CA ALA A 113 -2.41 5.53 -12.16
C ALA A 113 -1.86 6.43 -11.04
N VAL A 114 -0.53 6.60 -10.99
CA VAL A 114 0.13 7.50 -10.03
C VAL A 114 -0.38 8.93 -10.17
N LYS A 115 -0.49 9.45 -11.40
CA LYS A 115 -1.05 10.79 -11.65
C LYS A 115 -2.47 10.91 -11.08
N LEU A 116 -3.31 9.92 -11.34
CA LEU A 116 -4.70 9.90 -10.88
C LEU A 116 -4.78 9.85 -9.34
N PHE A 117 -3.97 8.99 -8.70
CA PHE A 117 -3.90 8.87 -7.25
C PHE A 117 -3.42 10.15 -6.58
N MET A 118 -2.45 10.87 -7.18
CA MET A 118 -2.04 12.18 -6.68
C MET A 118 -3.20 13.18 -6.70
N ARG A 119 -3.98 13.25 -7.78
CA ARG A 119 -5.15 14.14 -7.82
C ARG A 119 -6.23 13.75 -6.82
N MET A 120 -6.48 12.45 -6.62
CA MET A 120 -7.37 11.96 -5.56
C MET A 120 -6.89 12.36 -4.16
N ALA A 121 -5.57 12.39 -3.94
CA ALA A 121 -4.94 12.88 -2.72
C ALA A 121 -4.87 14.42 -2.63
N ASN A 122 -5.48 15.14 -3.58
CA ASN A 122 -5.39 16.60 -3.72
C ASN A 122 -3.95 17.13 -3.83
N GLN A 123 -3.05 16.32 -4.37
CA GLN A 123 -1.68 16.68 -4.69
C GLN A 123 -1.59 17.11 -6.16
N PRO A 124 -0.72 18.08 -6.49
CA PRO A 124 -0.44 18.39 -7.88
C PRO A 124 0.27 17.19 -8.54
N ALA A 125 -0.11 16.85 -9.77
CA ALA A 125 0.50 15.77 -10.53
C ALA A 125 1.66 16.33 -11.36
N ASN A 126 2.76 16.67 -10.69
CA ASN A 126 3.92 17.32 -11.30
C ASN A 126 4.65 16.33 -12.22
N ALA A 127 5.20 16.81 -13.34
CA ALA A 127 6.03 15.98 -14.23
C ALA A 127 7.27 15.39 -13.50
N SER A 128 7.81 16.05 -12.46
CA SER A 128 8.93 15.51 -11.69
C SER A 128 8.58 14.26 -10.86
N MET A 129 7.28 13.96 -10.67
CA MET A 129 6.83 12.77 -9.95
C MET A 129 6.61 11.56 -10.87
N THR A 130 6.89 11.66 -12.18
CA THR A 130 6.77 10.51 -13.09
C THR A 130 7.96 9.55 -13.04
N ASP A 131 9.06 9.92 -12.35
CA ASP A 131 10.15 8.98 -12.09
C ASP A 131 9.89 8.15 -10.82
N THR A 132 8.71 7.54 -10.75
CA THR A 132 8.40 6.48 -9.77
C THR A 132 8.76 5.10 -10.29
N LYS A 133 9.29 5.01 -11.51
CA LYS A 133 9.76 3.75 -12.08
C LYS A 133 10.94 3.24 -11.28
N ILE A 134 10.79 2.04 -10.73
CA ILE A 134 11.87 1.32 -10.07
C ILE A 134 12.67 0.59 -11.14
N THR A 135 13.94 0.94 -11.30
CA THR A 135 14.85 0.23 -12.19
C THR A 135 15.36 -1.06 -11.54
N GLU A 136 15.81 -2.03 -12.34
CA GLU A 136 16.38 -3.28 -11.83
C GLU A 136 17.63 -3.04 -10.97
N ALA A 137 18.38 -1.95 -11.22
CA ALA A 137 19.53 -1.58 -10.40
C ALA A 137 19.13 -1.03 -9.02
N GLU A 138 18.05 -0.24 -8.95
CA GLU A 138 17.56 0.32 -7.69
C GLU A 138 16.83 -0.72 -6.82
N LYS A 139 16.18 -1.70 -7.47
CA LYS A 139 15.26 -2.64 -6.83
C LYS A 139 15.83 -3.36 -5.60
N PRO A 140 17.05 -3.92 -5.60
CA PRO A 140 17.59 -4.61 -4.42
C PRO A 140 17.66 -3.70 -3.19
N LEU A 141 18.16 -2.47 -3.34
CA LEU A 141 18.27 -1.51 -2.24
C LEU A 141 16.89 -1.03 -1.79
N LEU A 142 16.01 -0.67 -2.72
CA LEU A 142 14.68 -0.17 -2.39
C LEU A 142 13.82 -1.24 -1.71
N THR A 143 13.88 -2.50 -2.16
CA THR A 143 13.19 -3.63 -1.51
C THR A 143 13.72 -3.85 -0.10
N LYS A 144 15.04 -3.81 0.11
CA LYS A 144 15.63 -3.92 1.45
C LYS A 144 15.10 -2.84 2.40
N ILE A 145 15.10 -1.58 1.96
CA ILE A 145 14.60 -0.44 2.74
C ILE A 145 13.10 -0.57 3.02
N ALA A 146 12.30 -0.94 2.01
CA ALA A 146 10.87 -1.15 2.19
C ALA A 146 10.58 -2.25 3.22
N SER A 147 11.29 -3.38 3.13
CA SER A 147 11.12 -4.53 4.02
C SER A 147 11.50 -4.22 5.47
N GLU A 148 12.62 -3.52 5.69
CA GLU A 148 13.04 -3.11 7.02
C GLU A 148 12.06 -2.08 7.62
N THR A 149 11.59 -1.13 6.82
CA THR A 149 10.58 -0.15 7.26
C THR A 149 9.27 -0.84 7.61
N CYS A 150 8.82 -1.79 6.78
CA CYS A 150 7.65 -2.63 7.05
C CYS A 150 7.82 -3.42 8.35
N THR A 151 9.00 -3.99 8.60
CA THR A 151 9.30 -4.73 9.83
C THR A 151 9.14 -3.86 11.07
N GLU A 152 9.64 -2.63 11.06
CA GLU A 152 9.48 -1.70 12.19
C GLU A 152 8.02 -1.26 12.41
N LEU A 153 7.26 -1.09 11.32
CA LEU A 153 5.83 -0.78 11.42
C LEU A 153 5.01 -1.95 11.96
N THR A 154 5.27 -3.17 11.49
CA THR A 154 4.62 -4.39 12.00
C THR A 154 4.93 -4.59 13.48
N LYS A 155 6.19 -4.38 13.88
CA LYS A 155 6.60 -4.39 15.30
C LYS A 155 5.82 -3.35 16.11
N SER A 156 5.73 -2.11 15.64
CA SER A 156 4.94 -1.06 16.30
C SER A 156 3.46 -1.42 16.40
N ASN A 157 2.88 -1.95 15.32
CA ASN A 157 1.49 -2.38 15.25
C ASN A 157 1.18 -3.55 16.22
N SER A 158 2.15 -4.44 16.47
CA SER A 158 2.01 -5.54 17.42
C SER A 158 1.97 -5.09 18.88
N GLN A 159 2.59 -3.94 19.20
CA GLN A 159 2.57 -3.37 20.54
C GLN A 159 1.29 -2.57 20.81
N LYS A 160 0.90 -1.75 19.84
CA LYS A 160 -0.34 -0.99 19.85
C LYS A 160 -0.88 -0.94 18.42
N PRO A 161 -2.09 -1.46 18.15
CA PRO A 161 -2.64 -1.44 16.80
C PRO A 161 -2.60 -0.02 16.23
N LEU A 162 -1.98 0.15 15.07
CA LEU A 162 -1.78 1.46 14.44
C LEU A 162 -3.12 2.19 14.30
N ALA A 163 -4.18 1.48 13.92
CA ALA A 163 -5.54 2.04 13.79
C ALA A 163 -6.10 2.69 15.09
N GLN A 164 -5.55 2.36 16.27
CA GLN A 164 -5.94 2.93 17.57
C GLN A 164 -5.05 4.11 18.01
N ILE A 165 -4.04 4.47 17.22
CA ILE A 165 -3.13 5.59 17.46
C ILE A 165 -3.63 6.82 16.70
N PRO A 166 -3.60 8.05 17.25
CA PRO A 166 -3.97 9.25 16.49
C PRO A 166 -3.19 9.42 15.19
N LYS A 167 -3.83 9.95 14.14
CA LYS A 167 -3.24 10.08 12.79
C LYS A 167 -1.86 10.74 12.78
N ALA A 168 -1.67 11.83 13.53
CA ALA A 168 -0.38 12.51 13.62
C ALA A 168 0.72 11.62 14.21
N GLU A 169 0.40 10.84 15.26
CA GLU A 169 1.33 9.90 15.87
C GLU A 169 1.63 8.72 14.93
N ARG A 170 0.64 8.21 14.18
CA ARG A 170 0.87 7.19 13.14
C ARG A 170 1.84 7.68 12.06
N GLN A 171 1.65 8.92 11.61
CA GLN A 171 2.52 9.53 10.61
C GLN A 171 3.94 9.73 11.16
N ALA A 172 4.08 10.12 12.43
CA ALA A 172 5.38 10.23 13.08
C ALA A 172 6.10 8.87 13.18
N LEU A 173 5.40 7.79 13.50
CA LEU A 173 5.97 6.43 13.51
C LEU A 173 6.49 6.01 12.13
N MET A 174 5.71 6.26 11.08
CA MET A 174 6.14 6.02 9.69
C MET A 174 7.39 6.83 9.33
N GLN A 175 7.39 8.13 9.63
CA GLN A 175 8.54 9.00 9.37
C GLN A 175 9.78 8.53 10.13
N GLN A 176 9.62 8.15 11.40
CA GLN A 176 10.71 7.65 12.23
C GLN A 176 11.28 6.34 11.67
N ALA A 177 10.43 5.36 11.33
CA ALA A 177 10.87 4.10 10.74
C ALA A 177 11.67 4.37 9.44
N MET A 178 11.12 5.19 8.54
CA MET A 178 11.79 5.56 7.29
C MET A 178 13.14 6.25 7.55
N GLN A 179 13.20 7.21 8.46
CA GLN A 179 14.45 7.92 8.79
C GLN A 179 15.51 6.98 9.37
N GLN A 180 15.12 6.05 10.24
CA GLN A 180 16.03 5.06 10.82
C GLN A 180 16.60 4.14 9.74
N THR A 181 15.76 3.58 8.89
CA THR A 181 16.18 2.71 7.78
C THR A 181 17.02 3.47 6.75
N MET A 182 16.62 4.68 6.36
CA MET A 182 17.43 5.52 5.46
C MET A 182 18.81 5.84 6.04
N LYS A 183 18.90 6.11 7.35
CA LYS A 183 20.19 6.34 8.02
C LYS A 183 21.05 5.07 8.02
N ALA A 184 20.46 3.90 8.25
CA ALA A 184 21.17 2.62 8.20
C ALA A 184 21.74 2.31 6.80
N HIS A 185 21.06 2.77 5.75
CA HIS A 185 21.45 2.57 4.35
C HIS A 185 22.06 3.80 3.68
N ALA A 186 22.47 4.83 4.44
CA ALA A 186 22.86 6.11 3.86
C ALA A 186 24.00 5.99 2.83
N THR A 187 24.97 5.11 3.08
CA THR A 187 26.08 4.83 2.15
C THR A 187 25.59 4.17 0.86
N GLU A 188 24.74 3.15 0.95
CA GLU A 188 24.18 2.46 -0.22
C GLU A 188 23.29 3.41 -1.05
N ILE A 189 22.48 4.25 -0.37
CA ILE A 189 21.68 5.30 -1.00
C ILE A 189 22.57 6.32 -1.72
N THR A 190 23.63 6.80 -1.06
CA THR A 190 24.58 7.75 -1.67
C THR A 190 25.28 7.15 -2.89
N ASN A 191 25.66 5.88 -2.84
CA ASN A 191 26.32 5.21 -3.97
C ASN A 191 25.37 5.04 -5.16
N GLN A 192 24.11 4.73 -4.90
CA GLN A 192 23.11 4.49 -5.95
C GLN A 192 22.55 5.79 -6.55
N TYR A 193 22.35 6.83 -5.73
CA TYR A 193 21.64 8.04 -6.12
C TYR A 193 22.48 9.32 -6.05
N GLY A 194 23.74 9.26 -5.62
CA GLY A 194 24.54 10.46 -5.37
C GLY A 194 24.27 11.06 -3.99
N SER A 195 25.23 11.82 -3.46
CA SER A 195 25.16 12.41 -2.12
C SER A 195 24.15 13.56 -2.01
N GLU A 196 23.82 14.18 -3.14
CA GLU A 196 22.85 15.24 -3.27
C GLU A 196 21.41 14.80 -2.98
N ILE A 197 21.11 13.49 -2.99
CA ILE A 197 19.75 12.98 -2.73
C ILE A 197 19.19 13.43 -1.38
N PHE A 198 20.04 13.63 -0.38
CA PHE A 198 19.61 14.08 0.96
C PHE A 198 19.36 15.59 1.04
N PHE A 199 19.77 16.36 0.03
CA PHE A 199 19.63 17.81 -0.03
C PHE A 199 18.64 18.27 -1.10
N ASP A 200 18.32 17.41 -2.06
CA ASP A 200 17.32 17.63 -3.09
C ASP A 200 15.96 17.06 -2.64
N ALA A 201 15.06 17.94 -2.23
CA ALA A 201 13.75 17.56 -1.71
C ALA A 201 12.87 16.82 -2.73
N ASP A 202 13.01 17.11 -4.03
CA ASP A 202 12.22 16.46 -5.07
C ASP A 202 12.75 15.04 -5.32
N ARG A 203 14.06 14.86 -5.34
CA ARG A 203 14.68 13.54 -5.45
C ARG A 203 14.42 12.67 -4.22
N LEU A 204 14.52 13.26 -3.03
CA LEU A 204 14.17 12.57 -1.78
C LEU A 204 12.70 12.14 -1.75
N ARG A 205 11.79 13.00 -2.24
CA ARG A 205 10.37 12.66 -2.38
C ARG A 205 10.18 11.51 -3.39
N GLY A 206 10.84 11.57 -4.54
CA GLY A 206 10.83 10.50 -5.55
C GLY A 206 11.28 9.16 -4.97
N PHE A 207 12.41 9.16 -4.26
CA PHE A 207 12.92 8.01 -3.53
C PHE A 207 11.91 7.46 -2.51
N GLY A 208 11.35 8.33 -1.66
CA GLY A 208 10.34 7.95 -0.68
C GLY A 208 9.08 7.35 -1.30
N MET A 209 8.65 7.85 -2.47
CA MET A 209 7.56 7.25 -3.23
C MET A 209 7.93 5.85 -3.72
N LYS A 210 9.10 5.65 -4.31
CA LYS A 210 9.56 4.32 -4.76
C LYS A 210 9.58 3.31 -3.60
N VAL A 211 10.07 3.70 -2.42
CA VAL A 211 10.02 2.86 -1.22
C VAL A 211 8.58 2.59 -0.80
N GLY A 212 7.73 3.61 -0.72
CA GLY A 212 6.33 3.46 -0.33
C GLY A 212 5.53 2.54 -1.27
N LEU A 213 5.84 2.55 -2.57
CA LEU A 213 5.27 1.62 -3.55
C LEU A 213 5.61 0.16 -3.24
N LEU A 214 6.88 -0.12 -2.91
CA LEU A 214 7.29 -1.46 -2.50
C LEU A 214 6.68 -1.86 -1.15
N MET A 215 6.61 -0.94 -0.18
CA MET A 215 5.96 -1.21 1.10
C MET A 215 4.47 -1.54 0.94
N ALA A 216 3.76 -0.92 -0.01
CA ALA A 216 2.37 -1.26 -0.29
C ALA A 216 2.18 -2.70 -0.78
N SER A 217 3.23 -3.32 -1.35
CA SER A 217 3.22 -4.74 -1.72
C SER A 217 3.59 -5.68 -0.56
N GLU A 218 4.40 -5.22 0.40
CA GLU A 218 4.93 -6.04 1.49
C GLU A 218 4.13 -5.94 2.81
N CYS A 219 3.70 -4.74 3.19
CA CYS A 219 3.01 -4.45 4.45
C CYS A 219 1.80 -3.52 4.25
N LEU A 220 0.94 -3.87 3.28
CA LEU A 220 -0.24 -3.07 2.91
C LEU A 220 -1.15 -2.72 4.10
N GLN A 221 -1.27 -3.61 5.08
CA GLN A 221 -2.10 -3.39 6.26
C GLN A 221 -1.56 -2.24 7.11
N GLU A 222 -0.26 -2.23 7.39
CA GLU A 222 0.44 -1.19 8.12
C GLU A 222 0.38 0.14 7.35
N ILE A 223 0.66 0.13 6.04
CA ILE A 223 0.57 1.33 5.18
C ILE A 223 -0.85 1.92 5.23
N SER A 224 -1.87 1.07 5.08
CA SER A 224 -3.26 1.50 5.10
C SER A 224 -3.67 2.07 6.47
N ALA A 225 -3.20 1.44 7.55
CA ALA A 225 -3.48 1.90 8.91
C ALA A 225 -2.85 3.27 9.18
N VAL A 226 -1.65 3.54 8.67
CA VAL A 226 -1.00 4.87 8.77
C VAL A 226 -1.82 5.94 8.05
N GLY A 227 -2.36 5.63 6.87
CA GLY A 227 -3.11 6.56 6.03
C GLY A 227 -4.60 6.77 6.41
N ALA A 228 -5.17 5.89 7.23
CA ALA A 228 -6.57 5.97 7.64
C ALA A 228 -6.90 7.29 8.35
N GLU A 229 -8.15 7.75 8.25
CA GLU A 229 -8.68 8.89 9.02
C GLU A 229 -9.02 8.47 10.45
#